data_AF-A0A174DA36-F1
#
_entry.id   AF-A0A174DA36-F1
#
_cell.length_a   1.000
_cell.length_b   1.000
_cell.length_c   1.000
_cell.angle_alpha   90.00
_cell.angle_beta   90.00
_cell.angle_gamma   90.00
#
_symmetry.space_group_name_H-M   'P 1'
#
loop_
_entity.id
_entity.type
_entity.pdbx_description
1 polymer ?
#
loop_
_entity_poly.entity_id
_entity_poly.type
_entity_poly.pdbx_seq_one_letter_code
_entity_poly.pdbx_strand_id
1 'polypeptide(L)'
;MGGSRAEDIDYVVFVDSRAYYEFPYKRKPDIAHIIGDINHHFRKSNQNLLLFVPGRIGTSSPELGVPVSFAAINHFCAICEMSDSEVGYMPELSYGSHMFQDLVEAEIFYTALFDTPKTRIFNRTVFHDMPNILTEILPDCKEYEDIVKVCHTEGMHLKLYSDIQNSETVLGFES
;
A
#
# COMPACT_ATOMS: atom_id res chain seq x y z
N MET A 1 -12.98 -16.57 -7.75
CA MET A 1 -12.67 -15.26 -8.35
C MET A 1 -11.38 -15.44 -9.11
N GLY A 2 -11.23 -15.26 -10.42
CA GLY A 2 -12.10 -14.63 -11.41
C GLY A 2 -11.23 -13.71 -12.29
N GLY A 3 -10.59 -14.27 -13.33
CA GLY A 3 -9.89 -13.51 -14.38
C GLY A 3 -8.48 -13.02 -14.04
N SER A 4 -7.66 -12.82 -15.09
CA SER A 4 -6.50 -11.94 -15.03
C SER A 4 -6.99 -10.50 -14.99
N ARG A 5 -6.51 -9.70 -14.03
CA ARG A 5 -6.94 -8.31 -13.82
C ARG A 5 -5.75 -7.40 -14.13
N ALA A 6 -5.99 -6.36 -14.92
CA ALA A 6 -5.04 -5.32 -15.28
C ALA A 6 -5.70 -3.98 -15.01
N GLU A 7 -5.29 -3.31 -13.94
CA GLU A 7 -5.78 -1.97 -13.56
C GLU A 7 -4.67 -0.95 -13.78
N ASP A 8 -5.01 0.18 -14.39
CA ASP A 8 -4.15 1.36 -14.40
C ASP A 8 -4.13 1.98 -13.01
N ILE A 9 -2.95 2.23 -12.46
CA ILE A 9 -2.78 2.90 -11.17
C ILE A 9 -2.50 4.38 -11.42
N ASP A 10 -3.28 5.27 -10.81
CA ASP A 10 -3.12 6.73 -10.91
C ASP A 10 -2.28 7.29 -9.76
N TYR A 11 -2.41 6.70 -8.57
CA TYR A 11 -1.67 7.12 -7.38
C TYR A 11 -1.16 5.92 -6.59
N VAL A 12 0.07 6.06 -6.11
CA VAL A 12 0.68 5.11 -5.17
C VAL A 12 0.83 5.81 -3.82
N VAL A 13 0.27 5.19 -2.78
CA VAL A 13 0.50 5.57 -1.39
C VAL A 13 1.50 4.57 -0.83
N PHE A 14 2.66 5.04 -0.42
CA PHE A 14 3.76 4.21 0.05
C PHE A 14 4.13 4.59 1.49
N VAL A 15 4.08 3.62 2.39
CA VAL A 15 4.59 3.77 3.76
C VAL A 15 6.00 3.20 3.84
N ASP A 16 6.97 4.05 4.18
CA ASP A 16 8.36 3.63 4.31
C ASP A 16 8.55 2.73 5.52
N SER A 17 9.04 1.51 5.29
CA SER A 17 9.25 0.50 6.33
C SER A 17 10.17 0.99 7.44
N ARG A 18 11.28 1.63 7.09
CA ARG A 18 12.31 2.00 8.07
C ARG A 18 11.88 3.22 8.87
N ALA A 19 11.40 4.26 8.20
CA ALA A 19 10.89 5.44 8.84
C ALA A 19 9.69 5.10 9.74
N TYR A 20 8.78 4.21 9.31
CA TYR A 20 7.67 3.74 10.14
C TYR A 20 8.15 2.91 11.35
N TYR A 21 9.18 2.06 11.18
CA TYR A 21 9.76 1.29 12.27
C TYR A 21 10.36 2.20 13.36
N GLU A 22 11.18 3.17 12.94
CA GLU A 22 11.85 4.13 13.82
C GLU A 22 10.87 5.17 14.42
N PHE A 23 9.65 5.29 13.87
CA PHE A 23 8.64 6.23 14.35
C PHE A 23 8.11 5.87 15.75
N PRO A 24 7.92 6.84 16.66
CA PRO A 24 7.48 6.55 18.03
C PRO A 24 6.17 5.77 18.07
N TYR A 25 6.13 4.68 18.84
CA TYR A 25 4.96 3.79 18.97
C TYR A 25 3.64 4.54 19.19
N LYS A 26 3.63 5.53 20.10
CA LYS A 26 2.44 6.34 20.43
C LYS A 26 1.89 7.15 19.27
N ARG A 27 2.70 7.39 18.24
CA ARG A 27 2.38 8.18 17.06
C ARG A 27 2.10 7.33 15.83
N LYS A 28 2.43 6.04 15.82
CA LYS A 28 2.09 5.14 14.71
C LYS A 28 0.58 5.17 14.31
N PRO A 29 -0.39 5.39 15.23
CA PRO A 29 -1.78 5.63 14.84
C PRO A 29 -2.00 6.85 13.92
N ASP A 30 -1.13 7.87 13.97
CA ASP A 30 -1.20 9.04 13.09
C ASP A 30 -1.06 8.61 11.62
N ILE A 31 -0.21 7.62 11.34
CA ILE A 31 -0.02 7.08 9.98
C ILE A 31 -1.31 6.43 9.46
N ALA A 32 -2.03 5.73 10.33
CA ALA A 32 -3.34 5.16 9.98
C ALA A 32 -4.38 6.24 9.70
N HIS A 33 -4.37 7.34 10.44
CA HIS A 33 -5.24 8.50 10.18
C HIS A 33 -4.90 9.17 8.84
N ILE A 34 -3.62 9.40 8.56
CA ILE A 34 -3.16 10.01 7.30
C ILE A 34 -3.58 9.15 6.10
N ILE A 35 -3.45 7.83 6.17
CA ILE A 35 -3.95 6.92 5.13
C ILE A 35 -5.46 7.09 4.93
N GLY A 36 -6.22 7.20 6.03
CA GLY A 36 -7.66 7.47 6.00
C GLY A 36 -8.02 8.83 5.37
N ASP A 37 -7.24 9.86 5.66
CA ASP A 37 -7.43 11.20 5.08
C ASP A 37 -7.11 11.22 3.59
N ILE A 38 -6.07 10.51 3.15
CA ILE A 38 -5.77 10.29 1.72
C ILE A 38 -6.93 9.54 1.05
N ASN A 39 -7.39 8.44 1.64
CA ASN A 39 -8.54 7.67 1.15
C ASN A 39 -9.79 8.55 1.02
N HIS A 40 -10.03 9.43 2.00
CA HIS A 40 -11.14 10.37 1.97
C HIS A 40 -11.00 11.43 0.88
N HIS A 41 -9.79 11.98 0.69
CA HIS A 41 -9.50 12.97 -0.34
C HIS A 41 -9.86 12.45 -1.73
N PHE A 42 -9.44 11.22 -2.04
CA PHE A 42 -9.69 10.62 -3.35
C PHE A 42 -11.08 10.01 -3.51
N ARG A 43 -11.89 9.87 -2.46
CA ARG A 43 -13.20 9.17 -2.48
C ARG A 43 -14.18 9.63 -3.57
N LYS A 44 -14.11 10.90 -3.98
CA LYS A 44 -14.98 11.47 -5.04
C LYS A 44 -14.33 11.49 -6.42
N SER A 45 -13.06 11.13 -6.49
CA SER A 45 -12.29 11.01 -7.71
C SER A 45 -12.50 9.61 -8.30
N ASN A 46 -12.39 9.47 -9.61
CA ASN A 46 -12.40 8.17 -10.27
C ASN A 46 -10.94 7.73 -10.49
N GLN A 47 -10.13 7.77 -9.43
CA GLN A 47 -8.71 7.48 -9.48
C GLN A 47 -8.42 6.15 -8.79
N ASN A 48 -7.54 5.37 -9.39
CA ASN A 48 -7.12 4.08 -8.88
C ASN A 48 -5.92 4.23 -7.97
N LEU A 49 -6.14 4.00 -6.66
CA LEU A 49 -5.10 4.09 -5.64
C LEU A 49 -4.54 2.71 -5.31
N LEU A 50 -3.21 2.62 -5.23
CA LEU A 50 -2.47 1.46 -4.74
C LEU A 50 -1.77 1.79 -3.42
N LEU A 51 -1.99 0.99 -2.38
CA LEU A 51 -1.35 1.16 -1.07
C LEU A 51 -0.24 0.14 -0.86
N PHE A 52 0.95 0.60 -0.48
CA PHE A 52 2.03 -0.23 0.06
C PHE A 52 2.22 0.05 1.55
N VAL A 53 2.17 -1.01 2.36
CA VAL A 53 2.36 -0.92 3.82
C VAL A 53 3.36 -1.94 4.32
N PRO A 54 4.20 -1.59 5.31
CA PRO A 54 5.09 -2.56 5.95
C PRO A 54 4.31 -3.51 6.87
N GLY A 55 4.68 -4.79 6.83
CA GLY A 55 4.13 -5.81 7.72
C GLY A 55 2.65 -6.06 7.47
N ARG A 56 1.88 -6.21 8.55
CA ARG A 56 0.45 -6.55 8.49
C ARG A 56 -0.44 -5.32 8.51
N ILE A 57 -1.32 -5.20 7.53
CA ILE A 57 -2.34 -4.15 7.52
C ILE A 57 -3.46 -4.47 8.52
N GLY A 58 -4.03 -3.46 9.17
CA GLY A 58 -5.12 -3.62 10.14
C GLY A 58 -4.79 -4.44 11.39
N THR A 59 -3.51 -4.47 11.76
CA THR A 59 -3.06 -5.08 13.02
C THR A 59 -3.43 -4.22 14.22
N SER A 60 -3.75 -4.86 15.36
CA SER A 60 -3.86 -4.16 16.66
C SER A 60 -2.50 -3.80 17.27
N SER A 61 -1.41 -4.33 16.69
CA SER A 61 -0.03 -4.15 17.17
C SER A 61 0.79 -3.35 16.14
N PRO A 62 0.96 -2.03 16.33
CA PRO A 62 1.68 -1.16 15.39
C PRO A 62 3.16 -1.53 15.12
N GLU A 63 3.75 -2.36 15.98
CA GLU A 63 5.10 -2.91 15.78
C GLU A 63 5.15 -3.96 14.67
N LEU A 64 4.03 -4.63 14.37
CA LEU A 64 3.95 -5.69 13.36
C LEU A 64 3.43 -5.18 12.00
N GLY A 65 3.01 -3.92 11.94
CA GLY A 65 2.49 -3.29 10.71
C GLY A 65 1.62 -2.09 11.02
N VAL A 66 0.77 -1.70 10.06
CA VAL A 66 0.03 -0.44 10.12
C VAL A 66 -1.41 -0.67 10.65
N PRO A 67 -1.83 -0.01 11.74
CA PRO A 67 -3.11 -0.27 12.42
C PRO A 67 -4.29 0.49 11.76
N VAL A 68 -4.49 0.30 10.45
CA VAL A 68 -5.60 0.93 9.71
C VAL A 68 -6.91 0.16 9.86
N SER A 69 -8.03 0.87 9.81
CA SER A 69 -9.35 0.23 9.71
C SER A 69 -9.75 0.06 8.24
N PHE A 70 -10.67 -0.86 7.95
CA PHE A 70 -11.22 -1.02 6.60
C PHE A 70 -11.79 0.30 6.03
N ALA A 71 -12.47 1.10 6.86
CA ALA A 71 -13.03 2.38 6.44
C ALA A 71 -11.96 3.39 5.96
N ALA A 72 -10.71 3.22 6.41
CA ALA A 72 -9.57 4.05 5.99
C ALA A 72 -8.94 3.60 4.67
N ILE A 73 -9.29 2.41 4.15
CA ILE A 73 -8.66 1.81 2.97
C ILE A 73 -9.66 1.32 1.91
N ASN A 74 -10.95 1.59 2.10
CA ASN A 74 -12.02 1.04 1.27
C ASN A 74 -12.13 1.65 -0.14
N HIS A 75 -11.34 2.67 -0.47
CA HIS A 75 -11.32 3.27 -1.80
C HIS A 75 -10.06 2.91 -2.59
N PHE A 76 -9.11 2.19 -1.99
CA PHE A 76 -7.96 1.66 -2.73
C PHE A 76 -8.41 0.55 -3.68
N CYS A 77 -7.90 0.56 -4.91
CA CYS A 77 -8.13 -0.53 -5.85
C CYS A 77 -7.24 -1.74 -5.53
N ALA A 78 -6.11 -1.49 -4.87
CA ALA A 78 -5.13 -2.50 -4.52
C ALA A 78 -4.34 -2.16 -3.25
N ILE A 79 -3.96 -3.19 -2.51
CA ILE A 79 -3.20 -3.12 -1.27
C ILE A 79 -2.12 -4.21 -1.28
N CYS A 80 -0.90 -3.79 -0.98
CA CYS A 80 0.28 -4.63 -0.94
C CYS A 80 0.94 -4.54 0.44
N GLU A 81 0.92 -5.65 1.17
CA GLU A 81 1.74 -5.80 2.37
C GLU A 81 3.18 -6.10 2.00
N MET A 82 4.15 -5.42 2.60
CA MET A 82 5.57 -5.59 2.29
C MET A 82 6.29 -6.24 3.45
N SER A 83 7.08 -7.27 3.16
CA SER A 83 8.12 -7.70 4.07
C SER A 83 9.32 -6.79 3.98
N ASP A 84 9.99 -6.64 5.10
CA ASP A 84 11.26 -5.95 5.19
C ASP A 84 12.15 -6.70 6.19
N SER A 85 13.13 -7.42 5.66
CA SER A 85 14.03 -8.23 6.46
C SER A 85 15.00 -7.39 7.29
N GLU A 86 15.29 -6.14 6.89
CA GLU A 86 16.20 -5.25 7.60
C GLU A 86 15.60 -4.74 8.91
N VAL A 87 14.28 -4.45 8.91
CA VAL A 87 13.56 -3.97 10.10
C VAL A 87 12.63 -5.03 10.72
N GLY A 88 12.58 -6.23 10.15
CA GLY A 88 11.87 -7.38 10.70
C GLY A 88 10.37 -7.44 10.39
N TYR A 89 9.88 -6.66 9.42
CA TYR A 89 8.49 -6.79 8.96
C TYR A 89 8.31 -8.08 8.17
N MET A 90 7.37 -8.91 8.62
CA MET A 90 6.95 -10.11 7.91
C MET A 90 5.42 -10.09 7.79
N PRO A 91 4.86 -10.01 6.57
CA PRO A 91 3.43 -10.14 6.35
C PRO A 91 2.97 -11.51 6.84
N GLU A 92 2.24 -11.54 7.95
CA GLU A 92 1.32 -12.63 8.21
C GLU A 92 0.10 -12.35 7.34
N LEU A 93 0.13 -12.84 6.09
CA LEU A 93 -0.98 -12.71 5.14
C LEU A 93 -2.30 -12.82 5.89
N SER A 94 -3.10 -11.75 5.93
CA SER A 94 -4.33 -11.69 6.73
C SER A 94 -5.46 -12.57 6.17
N TYR A 95 -5.13 -13.57 5.35
CA TYR A 95 -6.02 -14.62 4.83
C TYR A 95 -6.78 -15.26 6.00
N GLY A 96 -8.07 -14.96 6.10
CA GLY A 96 -8.96 -15.48 7.16
C GLY A 96 -9.33 -14.49 8.27
N SER A 97 -8.93 -13.23 8.17
CA SER A 97 -9.45 -12.15 9.02
C SER A 97 -10.76 -11.56 8.47
N HIS A 98 -11.55 -10.89 9.33
CA HIS A 98 -12.70 -10.09 8.90
C HIS A 98 -12.31 -9.06 7.82
N MET A 99 -11.16 -8.42 8.00
CA MET A 99 -10.64 -7.45 7.04
C MET A 99 -10.38 -8.08 5.66
N PHE A 100 -9.89 -9.32 5.56
CA PHE A 100 -9.72 -9.97 4.26
C PHE A 100 -11.06 -10.22 3.56
N GLN A 101 -12.10 -10.59 4.31
CA GLN A 101 -13.44 -10.73 3.75
C GLN A 101 -13.95 -9.38 3.23
N ASP A 102 -13.78 -8.31 4.00
CA ASP A 102 -14.18 -6.96 3.59
C ASP A 102 -13.44 -6.51 2.32
N LEU A 103 -12.13 -6.80 2.21
CA LEU A 103 -11.33 -6.49 1.01
C LEU A 103 -11.83 -7.26 -0.22
N VAL A 104 -12.12 -8.55 -0.06
CA VAL A 104 -12.67 -9.39 -1.13
C VAL A 104 -14.06 -8.93 -1.56
N GLU A 105 -14.93 -8.58 -0.61
CA GLU A 105 -16.28 -8.07 -0.88
C GLU A 105 -16.26 -6.70 -1.58
N ALA A 106 -15.29 -5.86 -1.25
CA ALA A 106 -15.08 -4.56 -1.90
C ALA A 106 -14.29 -4.65 -3.22
N GLU A 107 -13.98 -5.86 -3.69
CA GLU A 107 -13.18 -6.11 -4.90
C GLU A 107 -11.81 -5.39 -4.89
N ILE A 108 -11.24 -5.19 -3.70
CA ILE A 108 -9.91 -4.60 -3.51
C ILE A 108 -8.88 -5.70 -3.70
N PHE A 109 -7.96 -5.49 -4.63
CA PHE A 109 -6.87 -6.44 -4.84
C PHE A 109 -5.94 -6.44 -3.62
N TYR A 110 -5.64 -7.61 -3.07
CA TYR A 110 -4.81 -7.72 -1.88
C TYR A 110 -3.72 -8.77 -2.08
N THR A 111 -2.48 -8.39 -1.84
CA THR A 111 -1.32 -9.28 -1.97
C THR A 111 -0.24 -8.96 -0.94
N ALA A 112 0.71 -9.87 -0.75
CA ALA A 112 1.91 -9.62 0.03
C ALA A 112 3.16 -9.77 -0.86
N LEU A 113 4.05 -8.79 -0.75
CA LEU A 113 5.36 -8.76 -1.36
C LEU A 113 6.40 -9.22 -0.35
N PHE A 114 6.93 -10.42 -0.60
CA PHE A 114 8.02 -10.98 0.19
C PHE A 114 9.37 -10.69 -0.45
N ASP A 115 10.38 -10.42 0.37
CA ASP A 115 11.78 -10.24 -0.02
C ASP A 115 12.40 -11.62 -0.27
N THR A 116 11.98 -12.25 -1.37
CA THR A 116 12.43 -13.57 -1.77
C THR A 116 13.06 -13.52 -3.15
N PRO A 117 13.97 -14.45 -3.48
CA PRO A 117 14.55 -14.56 -4.83
C PRO A 117 13.52 -14.78 -5.95
N LYS A 118 12.26 -15.12 -5.60
CA LYS A 118 11.15 -15.28 -6.55
C LYS A 118 10.51 -13.94 -6.94
N THR A 119 10.70 -12.89 -6.13
CA THR A 119 10.26 -11.53 -6.44
C THR A 119 11.20 -10.96 -7.49
N ARG A 120 10.91 -11.25 -8.76
CA ARG A 120 11.83 -10.98 -9.88
C ARG A 120 12.13 -9.50 -10.07
N ILE A 121 11.15 -8.61 -9.87
CA ILE A 121 11.29 -7.15 -10.04
C ILE A 121 10.28 -6.43 -9.14
N PHE A 122 10.61 -6.20 -7.86
CA PHE A 122 9.96 -5.13 -7.09
C PHE A 122 11.02 -4.08 -6.80
N ASN A 123 11.09 -3.06 -7.67
CA ASN A 123 12.06 -2.00 -7.47
C ASN A 123 11.47 -0.95 -6.52
N ARG A 124 11.60 -1.21 -5.20
CA ARG A 124 11.18 -0.28 -4.15
C ARG A 124 11.75 1.13 -4.33
N THR A 125 12.92 1.24 -4.98
CA THR A 125 13.55 2.54 -5.25
C THR A 125 12.79 3.40 -6.25
N VAL A 126 11.96 2.82 -7.12
CA VAL A 126 11.21 3.61 -8.12
C VAL A 126 10.26 4.59 -7.44
N PHE A 127 9.53 4.14 -6.40
CA PHE A 127 8.65 5.01 -5.64
C PHE A 127 9.39 5.90 -4.64
N HIS A 128 10.60 5.49 -4.23
CA HIS A 128 11.42 6.30 -3.33
C HIS A 128 11.84 7.62 -3.98
N ASP A 129 12.20 7.60 -5.27
CA ASP A 129 12.73 8.77 -5.98
C ASP A 129 11.64 9.63 -6.65
N MET A 130 10.38 9.20 -6.58
CA MET A 130 9.25 9.97 -7.09
C MET A 130 8.92 11.18 -6.20
N PRO A 131 8.37 12.26 -6.78
CA PRO A 131 7.92 13.42 -6.02
C PRO A 131 6.78 13.02 -5.08
N ASN A 132 6.90 13.42 -3.80
CA ASN A 132 5.85 13.23 -2.81
C ASN A 132 4.89 14.41 -2.83
N ILE A 133 3.63 14.17 -3.20
CA ILE A 133 2.56 15.19 -3.20
C ILE A 133 1.72 15.20 -1.92
N LEU A 134 2.17 14.51 -0.85
CA LEU A 134 1.42 14.42 0.41
C LEU A 134 1.00 15.79 0.93
N THR A 135 1.91 16.78 0.95
CA THR A 135 1.60 18.13 1.46
C THR A 135 0.76 18.98 0.51
N GLU A 136 0.67 18.61 -0.77
CA GLU A 136 -0.28 19.24 -1.70
C GLU A 136 -1.71 18.82 -1.37
N ILE A 137 -1.89 17.58 -0.92
CA ILE A 137 -3.18 16.97 -0.57
C ILE A 137 -3.57 17.29 0.88
N LEU A 138 -2.60 17.17 1.81
CA LEU A 138 -2.73 17.34 3.25
C LEU A 138 -1.63 18.29 3.76
N PRO A 139 -1.84 19.62 3.70
CA PRO A 139 -0.80 20.62 4.03
C PRO A 139 -0.22 20.52 5.44
N ASP A 140 -1.03 20.05 6.40
CA ASP A 140 -0.65 19.92 7.81
C ASP A 140 0.18 18.64 8.09
N CYS A 141 0.33 17.75 7.11
CA CYS A 141 1.04 16.47 7.26
C CYS A 141 2.53 16.52 6.86
N LYS A 142 3.13 17.72 6.79
CA LYS A 142 4.53 17.91 6.39
C LYS A 142 5.53 17.08 7.22
N GLU A 143 5.27 16.90 8.50
CA GLU A 143 6.13 16.10 9.39
C GLU A 143 6.21 14.62 8.97
N TYR A 144 5.24 14.14 8.20
CA TYR A 144 5.10 12.73 7.84
C TYR A 144 5.59 12.43 6.42
N GLU A 145 6.12 13.41 5.67
CA GLU A 145 6.58 13.24 4.28
C GLU A 145 7.70 12.20 4.11
N ASP A 146 8.50 11.98 5.16
CA ASP A 146 9.55 10.95 5.17
C ASP A 146 9.01 9.54 5.45
N ILE A 147 7.77 9.43 5.95
CA ILE A 147 7.13 8.15 6.31
C ILE A 147 6.07 7.76 5.29
N VAL A 148 5.23 8.70 4.86
CA VAL A 148 4.14 8.50 3.92
C VAL A 148 4.42 9.30 2.65
N LYS A 149 4.53 8.58 1.54
CA LYS A 149 4.64 9.17 0.20
C LYS A 149 3.35 8.95 -0.57
N VAL A 150 2.86 10.01 -1.21
CA VAL A 150 1.83 9.93 -2.23
C VAL A 150 2.48 10.31 -3.54
N CYS A 151 2.48 9.39 -4.50
CA CYS A 151 3.15 9.56 -5.78
C CYS A 151 2.11 9.48 -6.90
N HIS A 152 2.07 10.49 -7.77
CA HIS A 152 1.26 10.45 -8.99
C HIS A 152 2.00 9.63 -10.06
N THR A 153 1.34 8.62 -10.64
CA THR A 153 1.95 7.68 -11.60
C THR A 153 1.67 8.04 -13.06
N GLU A 154 1.21 9.26 -13.34
CA GLU A 154 0.95 9.74 -14.70
C GLU A 154 2.18 9.58 -15.61
N GLY A 155 1.97 8.95 -16.76
CA GLY A 155 3.02 8.66 -17.74
C GLY A 155 3.88 7.43 -17.45
N MET A 156 3.70 6.76 -16.30
CA MET A 156 4.42 5.51 -16.01
C MET A 156 3.70 4.26 -16.55
N HIS A 157 2.41 4.36 -16.87
CA HIS A 157 1.56 3.22 -17.26
C HIS A 157 1.73 2.03 -16.29
N LEU A 158 1.69 2.34 -14.99
CA LEU A 158 1.83 1.33 -13.95
C LEU A 158 0.57 0.46 -13.95
N LYS A 159 0.75 -0.81 -14.31
CA LYS A 159 -0.31 -1.80 -14.31
C LYS A 159 -0.06 -2.88 -13.29
N LEU A 160 -1.12 -3.20 -12.58
CA LEU A 160 -1.17 -4.32 -11.65
C LEU A 160 -1.78 -5.52 -12.38
N TYR A 161 -0.95 -6.52 -12.67
CA TYR A 161 -1.37 -7.79 -13.23
C TYR A 161 -1.43 -8.86 -12.15
N SER A 162 -2.54 -9.60 -12.10
CA SER A 162 -2.62 -10.80 -11.28
C SER A 162 -2.99 -12.01 -12.13
N ASP A 163 -2.09 -13.00 -12.20
CA ASP A 163 -2.33 -14.30 -12.80
C ASP A 163 -2.57 -15.34 -11.70
N ILE A 164 -3.85 -15.61 -11.46
CA ILE A 164 -4.32 -16.59 -10.47
C ILE A 164 -3.97 -18.03 -10.88
N GLN A 165 -3.82 -18.32 -12.18
CA GLN A 165 -3.50 -19.68 -12.66
C GLN A 165 -2.05 -20.06 -12.34
N ASN A 166 -1.13 -19.10 -12.48
CA ASN A 166 0.28 -19.29 -12.12
C ASN A 166 0.60 -18.87 -10.68
N SER A 167 -0.37 -18.32 -9.94
CA SER A 167 -0.16 -17.69 -8.63
C SER A 167 0.91 -16.59 -8.66
N GLU A 168 0.97 -15.86 -9.77
CA GLU A 168 1.93 -14.77 -9.98
C GLU A 168 1.19 -13.43 -9.95
N THR A 169 1.72 -12.47 -9.19
CA THR A 169 1.27 -11.07 -9.24
C THR A 169 2.44 -10.24 -9.74
N VAL A 170 2.22 -9.49 -10.80
CA VAL A 170 3.23 -8.66 -11.44
C VAL A 170 2.74 -7.22 -11.42
N LEU A 171 3.45 -6.37 -10.70
CA LEU A 171 3.34 -4.92 -10.85
C LEU A 171 4.40 -4.48 -11.85
N GLY A 172 4.00 -3.88 -12.97
CA GLY A 172 4.91 -3.53 -14.05
C GLY A 172 4.53 -2.25 -14.77
N PHE A 173 5.52 -1.62 -15.39
CA PHE A 173 5.31 -0.49 -16.30
C PHE A 173 5.05 -1.04 -17.69
N GLU A 174 3.92 -0.68 -18.32
CA GLU A 174 3.74 -0.92 -19.74
C GLU A 174 4.53 0.12 -20.54
N SER A 175 5.33 -0.35 -21.51
CA SER A 175 6.15 0.46 -22.40
C SER A 175 5.41 0.91 -23.65
#